data_AF-A0A6N6SG55-F1
#
_entry.id   AF-A0A6N6SG55-F1
#
_cell.length_a   1.000
_cell.length_b   1.000
_cell.length_c   1.000
_cell.angle_alpha   90.00
_cell.angle_beta   90.00
_cell.angle_gamma   90.00
#
_symmetry.space_group_name_H-M   'P 1'
#
loop_
_entity.id
_entity.type
_entity.pdbx_description
1 polymer ?
#
loop_
_entity_poly.entity_id
_entity_poly.type
_entity_poly.pdbx_seq_one_letter_code
_entity_poly.pdbx_strand_id
1 'polypeptide(L)'
;MDRFPLVATAGGSDGDGPSRRLEDAGRAGATPWHHAAGDARPADGRGLSGNGERDLRLPEVPMGAGSMTETFAALLLAHVLADFVLQTRGIALNKRRLPVLLLHGAVVLAAAQAALGRVDAWELLALALLHTVVDGVKARMATPGLAAFLADQGAHLAALAALAALRPHLWAGGAWAGPEVG
;
A
#
# COMPACT_ATOMS: atom_id res chain seq x y z
N MET A 1 -54.67 9.97 -23.11
CA MET A 1 -54.63 8.56 -22.68
C MET A 1 -53.17 8.23 -22.39
N ASP A 2 -52.65 8.17 -21.17
CA ASP A 2 -53.18 8.39 -19.83
C ASP A 2 -52.08 9.02 -18.97
N ARG A 3 -52.49 10.01 -18.15
CA ARG A 3 -51.76 10.54 -17.00
C ARG A 3 -52.16 9.73 -15.78
N PHE A 4 -51.29 9.53 -14.78
CA PHE A 4 -51.65 9.41 -13.34
C PHE A 4 -50.35 9.26 -12.48
N PRO A 5 -50.33 9.63 -11.18
CA PRO A 5 -50.00 11.00 -10.77
C PRO A 5 -48.86 11.11 -9.73
N LEU A 6 -48.44 12.36 -9.46
CA LEU A 6 -47.82 12.78 -8.20
C LEU A 6 -48.79 12.58 -7.04
N VAL A 7 -48.32 11.96 -5.95
CA VAL A 7 -48.96 12.01 -4.64
C VAL A 7 -48.03 12.78 -3.70
N ALA A 8 -48.53 13.92 -3.23
CA ALA A 8 -48.08 14.57 -2.02
C ALA A 8 -49.14 14.30 -0.93
N THR A 9 -48.69 13.91 0.26
CA THR A 9 -49.47 14.07 1.50
C THR A 9 -48.56 14.62 2.57
N ALA A 10 -49.01 15.73 3.16
CA ALA A 10 -48.42 16.39 4.31
C ALA A 10 -48.90 15.76 5.63
N GLY A 11 -48.15 15.98 6.71
CA GLY A 11 -48.73 16.31 8.03
C GLY A 11 -48.52 15.31 9.17
N GLY A 12 -48.11 15.85 10.33
CA GLY A 12 -48.24 15.27 11.68
C GLY A 12 -46.95 14.63 12.20
N SER A 13 -46.08 15.32 12.94
CA SER A 13 -46.20 15.84 14.33
C SER A 13 -45.97 14.78 15.42
N ASP A 14 -45.11 15.17 16.36
CA ASP A 14 -44.92 14.63 17.71
C ASP A 14 -44.19 13.28 17.78
N GLY A 15 -43.14 13.06 18.57
CA GLY A 15 -42.48 13.80 19.62
C GLY A 15 -41.41 12.86 20.21
N ASP A 16 -40.68 13.35 21.20
CA ASP A 16 -39.76 12.61 22.09
C ASP A 16 -38.35 12.25 21.60
N GLY A 17 -37.39 13.03 22.11
CA GLY A 17 -36.04 12.56 22.38
C GLY A 17 -35.04 13.67 22.69
N PRO A 18 -35.03 14.27 23.89
CA PRO A 18 -33.98 15.21 24.25
C PRO A 18 -32.71 14.49 24.72
N SER A 19 -31.57 15.13 24.41
CA SER A 19 -30.32 15.08 25.17
C SER A 19 -29.57 13.74 25.26
N ARG A 20 -28.61 13.53 24.34
CA ARG A 20 -27.31 12.95 24.72
C ARG A 20 -26.23 14.02 24.67
N ARG A 21 -26.11 14.62 25.85
CA ARG A 21 -25.02 15.41 26.40
C ARG A 21 -23.65 14.93 25.89
N LEU A 22 -23.01 15.81 25.11
CA LEU A 22 -21.58 15.85 24.84
C LEU A 22 -20.88 16.39 26.10
N GLU A 23 -20.61 15.54 27.08
CA GLU A 23 -19.70 15.83 28.19
C GLU A 23 -18.95 14.54 28.52
N ASP A 24 -17.72 14.43 28.02
CA ASP A 24 -16.57 13.93 28.80
C ASP A 24 -15.29 14.16 28.00
N ALA A 25 -14.95 15.45 27.88
CA ALA A 25 -13.59 15.88 27.71
C ALA A 25 -12.98 16.02 29.11
N GLY A 26 -12.08 15.11 29.50
CA GLY A 26 -11.26 15.33 30.70
C GLY A 26 -10.78 14.07 31.40
N ARG A 27 -9.56 13.62 31.06
CA ARG A 27 -8.45 13.26 31.97
C ARG A 27 -7.41 12.48 31.16
N ALA A 28 -6.34 13.13 30.70
CA ALA A 28 -5.14 13.40 31.50
C ALA A 28 -4.59 12.12 32.16
N GLY A 29 -3.80 11.37 31.40
CA GLY A 29 -2.96 10.28 31.86
C GLY A 29 -1.54 10.48 31.36
N ALA A 30 -0.91 11.59 31.77
CA ALA A 30 0.51 11.82 31.58
C ALA A 30 1.26 10.93 32.59
N THR A 31 1.99 9.94 32.09
CA THR A 31 2.93 9.16 32.90
C THR A 31 4.14 10.05 33.24
N PRO A 32 4.54 10.15 34.53
CA PRO A 32 5.75 10.87 34.90
C PRO A 32 6.96 10.00 34.58
N TRP A 33 7.78 10.43 33.62
CA TRP A 33 9.12 9.89 33.45
C TRP A 33 9.98 10.37 34.62
N HIS A 34 10.30 9.45 35.52
CA HIS A 34 11.23 9.70 36.62
C HIS A 34 12.61 10.01 36.07
N HIS A 35 13.06 11.26 36.26
CA HIS A 35 14.47 11.62 36.22
C HIS A 35 15.20 10.89 37.36
N ALA A 36 15.99 9.88 37.02
CA ALA A 36 17.06 9.39 37.88
C ALA A 36 18.33 10.18 37.53
N ALA A 37 18.53 11.29 38.24
CA ALA A 37 19.85 11.89 38.41
C ALA A 37 20.60 11.04 39.45
N GLY A 38 21.68 10.39 39.02
CA GLY A 38 22.64 9.71 39.88
C GLY A 38 24.01 10.34 39.66
N ASP A 39 24.48 11.02 40.70
CA ASP A 39 25.68 11.84 40.75
C ASP A 39 27.01 11.09 40.51
N ALA A 40 27.96 11.90 40.07
CA ALA A 40 29.36 11.63 39.74
C ALA A 40 30.21 10.94 40.82
N ARG A 41 31.27 10.25 40.37
CA ARG A 41 32.64 10.44 40.88
C ARG A 41 33.72 10.25 39.79
N PRO A 42 34.84 11.01 39.84
CA PRO A 42 35.93 10.95 38.86
C PRO A 42 37.15 10.15 39.36
N ALA A 43 38.13 10.00 38.46
CA ALA A 43 39.46 9.36 38.53
C ALA A 43 39.46 7.87 38.13
N ASP A 44 40.39 7.38 37.30
CA ASP A 44 41.78 7.76 37.12
C ASP A 44 42.28 7.60 35.67
N GLY A 45 43.24 8.45 35.29
CA GLY A 45 44.03 8.25 34.09
C GLY A 45 45.08 7.17 34.33
N ARG A 46 45.05 6.09 33.54
CA ARG A 46 46.21 5.25 33.24
C ARG A 46 45.98 4.56 31.90
N GLY A 47 46.85 4.90 30.95
CA GLY A 47 46.72 4.52 29.56
C GLY A 47 46.87 3.03 29.29
N LEU A 48 46.28 2.61 28.18
CA LEU A 48 46.79 1.53 27.35
C LEU A 48 46.63 1.98 25.89
N SER A 49 47.76 2.42 25.34
CA SER A 49 47.99 2.45 23.91
C SER A 49 47.84 1.01 23.41
N GLY A 50 46.73 0.74 22.74
CA GLY A 50 46.41 -0.54 22.13
C GLY A 50 45.82 -0.25 20.77
N ASN A 51 46.70 -0.03 19.80
CA ASN A 51 46.38 0.08 18.38
C ASN A 51 45.82 -1.28 17.94
N GLY A 52 44.51 -1.45 18.12
CA GLY A 52 43.74 -2.59 17.69
C GLY A 52 42.55 -2.05 16.95
N GLU A 53 42.77 -1.70 15.68
CA GLU A 53 41.73 -1.66 14.66
C GLU A 53 41.03 -3.02 14.69
N ARG A 54 40.04 -3.12 15.58
CA ARG A 54 39.05 -4.18 15.52
C ARG A 54 38.27 -3.84 14.28
N ASP A 55 38.64 -4.54 13.22
CA ASP A 55 37.92 -4.75 11.99
C ASP A 55 36.50 -5.21 12.37
N LEU A 56 35.67 -4.27 12.80
CA LEU A 56 34.24 -4.39 13.03
C LEU A 56 33.61 -4.42 11.64
N ARG A 57 33.98 -5.45 10.87
CA ARG A 57 33.18 -5.95 9.77
C ARG A 57 31.89 -6.42 10.42
N LEU A 58 30.91 -5.52 10.44
CA LEU A 58 29.53 -5.89 10.66
C LEU A 58 29.27 -7.10 9.76
N PRO A 59 28.63 -8.17 10.26
CA PRO A 59 28.35 -9.33 9.43
C PRO A 59 27.67 -8.83 8.15
N GLU A 60 28.29 -9.11 7.01
CA GLU A 60 27.68 -8.81 5.71
C GLU A 60 26.34 -9.54 5.69
N VAL A 61 25.26 -8.80 5.95
CA VAL A 61 23.91 -9.29 5.74
C VAL A 61 23.90 -9.70 4.26
N PRO A 62 23.65 -10.97 3.93
CA PRO A 62 23.76 -11.43 2.56
C PRO A 62 22.89 -10.54 1.68
N MET A 63 23.56 -9.75 0.84
CA MET A 63 23.00 -8.69 -0.02
C MET A 63 22.04 -9.25 -1.11
N GLY A 64 21.57 -10.48 -0.97
CA GLY A 64 20.64 -11.15 -1.90
C GLY A 64 19.15 -10.91 -1.60
N ALA A 65 18.78 -10.56 -0.36
CA ALA A 65 17.37 -10.32 0.00
C ALA A 65 16.84 -8.92 -0.40
N GLY A 66 17.77 -7.99 -0.67
CA GLY A 66 17.52 -6.58 -0.99
C GLY A 66 17.25 -6.28 -2.47
N SER A 67 16.76 -7.25 -3.24
CA SER A 67 16.27 -6.97 -4.61
C SER A 67 14.83 -7.45 -4.79
N MET A 68 14.54 -8.71 -4.41
CA MET A 68 13.19 -9.26 -4.47
C MET A 68 12.21 -8.47 -3.61
N THR A 69 12.61 -8.10 -2.38
CA THR A 69 11.74 -7.41 -1.42
C THR A 69 11.37 -6.01 -1.92
N GLU A 70 12.31 -5.29 -2.50
CA GLU A 70 12.18 -3.94 -3.06
C GLU A 70 11.32 -3.96 -4.31
N THR A 71 11.58 -4.92 -5.22
CA THR A 71 10.72 -5.14 -6.39
C THR A 71 9.29 -5.43 -5.94
N PHE A 72 9.10 -6.36 -4.99
CA PHE A 72 7.76 -6.66 -4.47
C PHE A 72 7.11 -5.45 -3.80
N ALA A 73 7.84 -4.70 -2.96
CA ALA A 73 7.32 -3.52 -2.27
C ALA A 73 6.91 -2.41 -3.25
N ALA A 74 7.71 -2.16 -4.29
CA ALA A 74 7.39 -1.19 -5.33
C ALA A 74 6.16 -1.62 -6.15
N LEU A 75 6.07 -2.90 -6.50
CA LEU A 75 4.90 -3.46 -7.18
C LEU A 75 3.64 -3.43 -6.31
N LEU A 76 3.76 -3.71 -5.00
CA LEU A 76 2.67 -3.63 -4.04
C LEU A 76 2.16 -2.19 -3.89
N LEU A 77 3.08 -1.23 -3.79
CA LEU A 77 2.75 0.20 -3.78
C LEU A 77 1.98 0.58 -5.04
N ALA A 78 2.48 0.17 -6.22
CA ALA A 78 1.80 0.43 -7.50
C ALA A 78 0.37 -0.12 -7.52
N HIS A 79 0.18 -1.36 -7.07
CA HIS A 79 -1.16 -1.98 -6.98
C HIS A 79 -2.08 -1.19 -6.06
N VAL A 80 -1.61 -0.81 -4.87
CA VAL A 80 -2.43 -0.06 -3.90
C VAL A 80 -2.82 1.31 -4.47
N LEU A 81 -1.87 2.01 -5.10
CA LEU A 81 -2.15 3.28 -5.76
C LEU A 81 -3.16 3.11 -6.89
N ALA A 82 -2.97 2.12 -7.76
CA ALA A 82 -3.87 1.90 -8.89
C ALA A 82 -5.31 1.57 -8.45
N ASP A 83 -5.49 0.61 -7.54
CA ASP A 83 -6.81 0.07 -7.22
C ASP A 83 -7.59 0.84 -6.15
N PHE A 84 -6.91 1.59 -5.27
CA PHE A 84 -7.58 2.30 -4.18
C PHE A 84 -7.50 3.82 -4.28
N VAL A 85 -6.42 4.37 -4.88
CA VAL A 85 -6.23 5.83 -4.96
C VAL A 85 -6.67 6.35 -6.33
N LEU A 86 -6.17 5.75 -7.40
CA LEU A 86 -6.37 6.22 -8.78
C LEU A 86 -7.63 5.64 -9.43
N GLN A 87 -8.11 4.50 -8.93
CA GLN A 87 -9.37 3.91 -9.36
C GLN A 87 -10.55 4.73 -8.85
N THR A 88 -11.10 5.55 -9.74
CA THR A 88 -12.33 6.29 -9.44
C THR A 88 -13.54 5.37 -9.35
N ARG A 89 -14.60 5.82 -8.65
CA ARG A 89 -15.90 5.14 -8.60
C ARG A 89 -16.47 4.85 -9.99
N GLY A 90 -16.26 5.76 -10.95
CA GLY A 90 -16.69 5.58 -12.33
C GLY A 90 -16.02 4.39 -13.01
N ILE A 91 -14.72 4.22 -12.80
CA ILE A 91 -13.97 3.06 -13.31
C ILE A 91 -14.48 1.77 -12.67
N ALA A 92 -14.54 1.73 -11.33
CA ALA A 92 -14.92 0.55 -10.56
C ALA A 92 -16.30 0.00 -10.97
N LEU A 93 -17.29 0.88 -11.17
CA LEU A 93 -18.66 0.48 -11.53
C LEU A 93 -18.80 0.03 -13.00
N ASN A 94 -17.84 0.36 -13.87
CA ASN A 94 -17.94 0.13 -15.31
C ASN A 94 -16.93 -0.90 -15.86
N LYS A 95 -16.22 -1.65 -15.01
CA LYS A 95 -15.19 -2.65 -15.41
C LYS A 95 -15.68 -3.75 -16.37
N ARG A 96 -16.99 -3.92 -16.57
CA ARG A 96 -17.54 -4.82 -17.61
C ARG A 96 -17.39 -4.27 -19.03
N ARG A 97 -17.18 -2.97 -19.19
CA ARG A 97 -16.95 -2.31 -20.48
C ARG A 97 -15.47 -2.38 -20.81
N LEU A 98 -15.12 -3.03 -21.92
CA LEU A 98 -13.72 -3.24 -22.31
C LEU A 98 -12.88 -1.94 -22.33
N PRO A 99 -13.36 -0.80 -22.86
CA PRO A 99 -12.56 0.44 -22.83
C PRO A 99 -12.24 0.93 -21.42
N VAL A 100 -13.17 0.76 -20.46
CA VAL A 100 -12.95 1.16 -19.06
C VAL A 100 -11.98 0.21 -18.37
N LEU A 101 -12.09 -1.09 -18.69
CA LEU A 101 -11.16 -2.10 -18.19
C LEU A 101 -9.72 -1.86 -18.72
N LEU A 102 -9.58 -1.51 -20.00
CA LEU A 102 -8.29 -1.15 -20.60
C LEU A 102 -7.73 0.16 -20.03
N LEU A 103 -8.58 1.15 -19.76
CA LEU A 103 -8.18 2.37 -19.06
C LEU A 103 -7.61 2.05 -17.67
N HIS A 104 -8.26 1.16 -16.92
CA HIS A 104 -7.73 0.68 -15.64
C HIS A 104 -6.38 -0.01 -15.80
N GLY A 105 -6.25 -0.91 -16.78
CA GLY A 105 -4.97 -1.54 -17.11
C GLY A 105 -3.86 -0.54 -17.43
N ALA A 106 -4.17 0.55 -18.13
CA ALA A 106 -3.22 1.63 -18.39
C ALA A 106 -2.79 2.37 -17.11
N VAL A 107 -3.73 2.60 -16.18
CA VAL A 107 -3.42 3.18 -14.86
C VAL A 107 -2.51 2.25 -14.05
N VAL A 108 -2.77 0.94 -14.06
CA VAL A 108 -1.93 -0.07 -13.40
C VAL A 108 -0.52 -0.07 -13.99
N LEU A 109 -0.38 -0.09 -15.31
CA LEU A 109 0.93 -0.03 -15.97
C LEU A 109 1.68 1.25 -15.60
N ALA A 110 1.03 2.41 -15.68
CA ALA A 110 1.64 3.69 -15.33
C ALA A 110 2.06 3.74 -13.87
N ALA A 111 1.24 3.23 -12.94
CA ALA A 111 1.59 3.15 -11.52
C ALA A 111 2.79 2.22 -11.28
N ALA A 112 2.86 1.07 -11.96
CA ALA A 112 3.99 0.14 -11.85
C ALA A 112 5.28 0.76 -12.40
N GLN A 113 5.22 1.36 -13.58
CA GLN A 113 6.36 2.06 -14.19
C GLN A 113 6.85 3.21 -13.31
N ALA A 114 5.94 4.00 -12.75
CA ALA A 114 6.28 5.09 -11.84
C ALA A 114 6.86 4.58 -10.53
N ALA A 115 6.30 3.54 -9.91
CA ALA A 115 6.79 3.00 -8.65
C ALA A 115 8.18 2.36 -8.80
N LEU A 116 8.46 1.70 -9.92
CA LEU A 116 9.79 1.13 -10.20
C LEU A 116 10.75 2.16 -10.81
N GLY A 117 10.25 3.28 -11.34
CA GLY A 117 11.08 4.31 -11.98
C GLY A 117 11.63 3.91 -13.34
N ARG A 118 10.89 3.08 -14.10
CA ARG A 118 11.31 2.64 -15.43
C ARG A 118 10.14 2.24 -16.33
N VAL A 119 10.35 2.37 -17.64
CA VAL A 119 9.31 2.14 -18.67
C VAL A 119 9.68 1.08 -19.70
N ASP A 120 10.93 0.64 -19.70
CA ASP A 120 11.55 -0.29 -20.67
C ASP A 120 11.32 -1.77 -20.32
N ALA A 121 10.84 -2.07 -19.12
CA ALA A 121 10.58 -3.43 -18.67
C ALA A 121 9.26 -3.97 -19.23
N TRP A 122 9.34 -4.89 -20.20
CA TRP A 122 8.19 -5.55 -20.81
C TRP A 122 7.38 -6.36 -19.78
N GLU A 123 8.01 -6.81 -18.69
CA GLU A 123 7.35 -7.54 -17.62
C GLU A 123 6.24 -6.71 -16.94
N LEU A 124 6.35 -5.38 -16.93
CA LEU A 124 5.32 -4.50 -16.37
C LEU A 124 4.08 -4.47 -17.26
N LEU A 125 4.26 -4.55 -18.58
CA LEU A 125 3.15 -4.70 -19.52
C LEU A 125 2.46 -6.06 -19.33
N ALA A 126 3.22 -7.13 -19.18
CA ALA A 126 2.67 -8.46 -18.91
C ALA A 126 1.90 -8.51 -17.58
N LEU A 127 2.43 -7.88 -16.53
CA LEU A 127 1.77 -7.78 -15.24
C LEU A 127 0.47 -6.97 -15.31
N ALA A 128 0.49 -5.81 -15.98
CA ALA A 128 -0.70 -4.98 -16.16
C ALA A 128 -1.79 -5.71 -16.96
N LEU A 129 -1.41 -6.50 -17.96
CA LEU A 129 -2.35 -7.35 -18.70
C LEU A 129 -2.95 -8.44 -17.80
N LEU A 130 -2.12 -9.13 -17.01
CA LEU A 130 -2.58 -10.15 -16.06
C LEU A 130 -3.55 -9.54 -15.03
N HIS A 131 -3.22 -8.39 -14.45
CA HIS A 131 -4.11 -7.62 -13.58
C HIS A 131 -5.45 -7.36 -14.25
N THR A 132 -5.41 -6.82 -15.48
CA THR A 132 -6.62 -6.50 -16.26
C THR A 132 -7.49 -7.74 -16.53
N VAL A 133 -6.88 -8.90 -16.76
CA VAL A 133 -7.59 -10.18 -16.93
C VAL A 133 -8.28 -10.60 -15.63
N VAL A 134 -7.58 -10.56 -14.49
CA VAL A 134 -8.14 -10.88 -13.17
C VAL A 134 -9.35 -10.00 -12.86
N ASP A 135 -9.18 -8.68 -13.01
CA ASP A 135 -10.25 -7.70 -12.85
C ASP A 135 -11.45 -7.97 -13.77
N GLY A 136 -11.16 -8.33 -15.03
CA GLY A 136 -12.17 -8.66 -16.02
C GLY A 136 -12.96 -9.92 -15.68
N VAL A 137 -12.31 -10.96 -15.18
CA VAL A 137 -12.95 -12.19 -14.70
C VAL A 137 -13.81 -11.88 -13.49
N LYS A 138 -13.26 -11.19 -12.48
CA LYS A 138 -13.98 -10.81 -11.26
C LYS A 138 -15.20 -9.95 -11.56
N ALA A 139 -15.09 -8.97 -12.47
CA ALA A 139 -16.22 -8.12 -12.88
C ALA A 139 -17.37 -8.90 -13.55
N ARG A 140 -17.09 -10.07 -14.13
CA ARG A 140 -18.08 -10.93 -14.79
C ARG A 140 -18.69 -11.97 -13.86
N MET A 141 -17.97 -12.43 -12.84
CA MET A 141 -18.48 -13.36 -11.82
C MET A 141 -19.60 -12.73 -10.97
N ALA A 142 -19.57 -11.40 -10.80
CA ALA A 142 -20.58 -10.63 -10.03
C ALA A 142 -20.84 -11.18 -8.61
N THR A 143 -19.84 -11.83 -8.00
CA THR A 143 -19.94 -12.42 -6.66
C THR A 143 -19.67 -11.35 -5.60
N PRO A 144 -20.63 -11.03 -4.71
CA PRO A 144 -20.42 -10.06 -3.65
C PRO A 144 -19.75 -10.70 -2.41
N GLY A 145 -19.23 -9.84 -1.52
CA GLY A 145 -18.83 -10.22 -0.16
C GLY A 145 -17.32 -10.32 0.08
N LEU A 146 -16.96 -10.53 1.35
CA LEU A 146 -15.57 -10.52 1.82
C LEU A 146 -14.72 -11.63 1.18
N ALA A 147 -15.27 -12.84 1.02
CA ALA A 147 -14.53 -13.95 0.41
C ALA A 147 -14.14 -13.66 -1.05
N ALA A 148 -15.07 -13.10 -1.83
CA ALA A 148 -14.79 -12.69 -3.21
C ALA A 148 -13.73 -11.58 -3.26
N PHE A 149 -13.81 -10.61 -2.34
CA PHE A 149 -12.80 -9.57 -2.19
C PHE A 149 -11.41 -10.13 -1.82
N LEU A 150 -11.33 -11.05 -0.85
CA LEU A 150 -10.06 -11.65 -0.44
C LEU A 150 -9.46 -12.54 -1.54
N ALA A 151 -10.29 -13.27 -2.28
CA ALA A 151 -9.83 -14.05 -3.43
C ALA A 151 -9.27 -13.14 -4.55
N ASP A 152 -9.94 -12.01 -4.82
CA ASP A 152 -9.51 -11.00 -5.77
C ASP A 152 -8.16 -10.39 -5.36
N GLN A 153 -8.03 -9.89 -4.13
CA GLN A 153 -6.75 -9.38 -3.61
C GLN A 153 -5.66 -10.46 -3.59
N GLY A 154 -6.01 -11.71 -3.25
CA GLY A 154 -5.08 -12.84 -3.25
C GLY A 154 -4.51 -13.13 -4.64
N ALA A 155 -5.34 -13.09 -5.67
CA ALA A 155 -4.90 -13.27 -7.06
C ALA A 155 -3.91 -12.18 -7.50
N HIS A 156 -4.19 -10.92 -7.16
CA HIS A 156 -3.28 -9.80 -7.44
C HIS A 156 -1.96 -9.96 -6.70
N LEU A 157 -1.98 -10.20 -5.38
CA LEU A 157 -0.77 -10.39 -4.58
C LEU A 157 0.08 -11.58 -5.06
N ALA A 158 -0.56 -12.68 -5.47
CA ALA A 158 0.14 -13.83 -6.04
C ALA A 158 0.87 -13.45 -7.35
N ALA A 159 0.23 -12.65 -8.21
CA ALA A 159 0.87 -12.15 -9.43
C ALA A 159 2.09 -11.25 -9.14
N LEU A 160 1.96 -10.32 -8.18
CA LEU A 160 3.07 -9.46 -7.76
C LEU A 160 4.24 -10.26 -7.19
N ALA A 161 3.94 -11.21 -6.29
CA ALA A 161 4.94 -12.07 -5.67
C ALA A 161 5.64 -12.96 -6.69
N ALA A 162 4.88 -13.53 -7.63
CA ALA A 162 5.44 -14.33 -8.72
C ALA A 162 6.38 -13.50 -9.60
N LEU A 163 6.01 -12.28 -9.99
CA LEU A 163 6.90 -11.43 -10.78
C LEU A 163 8.16 -11.06 -9.98
N ALA A 164 8.01 -10.65 -8.72
CA ALA A 164 9.15 -10.31 -7.88
C ALA A 164 10.12 -11.50 -7.69
N ALA A 165 9.60 -12.72 -7.56
CA ALA A 165 10.43 -13.93 -7.48
C ALA A 165 11.13 -14.26 -8.82
N LEU A 166 10.43 -14.09 -9.95
CA LEU A 166 10.98 -14.37 -11.29
C LEU A 166 11.95 -13.29 -11.80
N ARG A 167 11.81 -12.07 -11.29
CA ARG A 167 12.57 -10.88 -11.70
C ARG A 167 12.93 -10.02 -10.49
N PRO A 168 13.77 -10.55 -9.57
CA PRO A 168 14.08 -9.88 -8.31
C PRO A 168 14.79 -8.54 -8.51
N HIS A 169 15.51 -8.33 -9.62
CA HIS A 169 16.28 -7.11 -9.86
C HIS A 169 15.55 -6.03 -10.66
N LEU A 170 14.22 -6.09 -10.82
CA LEU A 170 13.47 -5.06 -11.56
C LEU A 170 13.64 -3.66 -10.97
N TRP A 171 13.58 -3.57 -9.63
CA TRP A 171 13.84 -2.33 -8.88
C TRP A 171 15.23 -1.75 -9.16
N ALA A 172 16.27 -2.59 -9.16
CA ALA A 172 17.66 -2.15 -9.25
C ALA A 172 18.00 -1.40 -10.54
N GLY A 173 17.31 -1.68 -11.65
CA GLY A 173 17.48 -0.93 -12.90
C GLY A 173 16.53 0.25 -13.07
N GLY A 174 15.82 0.65 -12.02
CA GLY A 174 14.93 1.79 -11.98
C GLY A 174 15.61 3.10 -11.58
N ALA A 175 15.03 4.23 -11.95
CA ALA A 175 15.57 5.57 -11.65
C ALA A 175 15.66 5.89 -10.14
N TRP A 176 14.95 5.13 -9.29
CA TRP A 176 14.93 5.31 -7.84
C TRP A 176 15.94 4.43 -7.09
N ALA A 177 16.54 3.45 -7.77
CA ALA A 177 17.60 2.67 -7.18
C ALA A 177 18.78 3.60 -6.90
N GLY A 178 19.14 3.74 -5.62
CA GLY A 178 20.25 4.61 -5.23
C GLY A 178 21.55 4.20 -5.93
N PRO A 179 22.54 5.11 -6.02
CA PRO A 179 23.85 4.75 -6.55
C PRO A 179 24.42 3.58 -5.75
N GLU A 180 24.92 2.56 -6.44
CA GLU A 180 25.69 1.50 -5.77
C GLU A 180 26.91 2.15 -5.13
N VAL A 181 26.91 2.22 -3.79
CA VAL A 181 28.08 2.64 -3.02
C VAL A 181 29.10 1.50 -3.12
N GLY A 182 29.98 1.62 -4.12
CA GLY A 182 31.14 0.75 -4.33
C GLY A 182 32.25 0.98 -3.33
#